data_AF-A0AAV4GZ53-F1
#
_entry.id   AF-A0AAV4GZ53-F1
#
_cell.length_a   1.000
_cell.length_b   1.000
_cell.length_c   1.000
_cell.angle_alpha   90.00
_cell.angle_beta   90.00
_cell.angle_gamma   90.00
#
_symmetry.space_group_name_H-M   'P 1'
#
loop_
_entity.id
_entity.type
_entity.pdbx_description
1 polymer ?
#
loop_
_entity_poly.entity_id
_entity_poly.type
_entity_poly.pdbx_seq_one_letter_code
_entity_poly.pdbx_strand_id
1 'polypeptide(L)'
;MSNKQYYWKSVEELEQDSELVESLRQKEFVQEIPVDDFFSKKEKLGHSDTSRRDFLKYIGFSTAAASFVACEGPVVKSIPYVVQPEQIRPGVSDYYATSIADGFDFASVLVKTREGRPIRVMSNKEAPSHNISNARVQASILSLYDSFRFRNPVKKGKEVSWEYVDEEVAKAIQIAKKKDRRVVLLTPTLASPSTYKLISDFSDKVLGVDHIEYDTVSEYAATRAFENVFGVQGLASYDLSKAKTIVSFGADFLGDWQGGGFEAGYSKKRFPSKEGMSKHYQIEANMSLTGANADVRLPLNIAQQKEALLFFVSHLLGRSYDAHLDEKVQLELKDAASLFSKNPLESVLVSGIDDIAVQELVLQVNTHINSNAFNPSKPITTRRANPTVIRQLVDDMNAGNVGVLLMSSVNPVYSLPNSKDFLSGLEKVGFSLTLGLRPDETTK
;
A
#
# COMPACT_ATOMS: atom_id res chain seq x y z
N MET A 1 8.86 38.74 -66.32
CA MET A 1 9.04 40.09 -65.74
C MET A 1 7.90 40.37 -64.78
N SER A 2 8.15 40.25 -63.49
CA SER A 2 7.27 40.78 -62.44
C SER A 2 7.81 42.16 -62.09
N ASN A 3 7.08 43.21 -62.45
CA ASN A 3 7.41 44.58 -62.07
C ASN A 3 7.16 44.73 -60.56
N LYS A 4 8.18 44.47 -59.74
CA LYS A 4 8.17 44.90 -58.34
C LYS A 4 8.28 46.42 -58.32
N GLN A 5 7.19 47.12 -58.03
CA GLN A 5 7.24 48.54 -57.72
C GLN A 5 7.89 48.71 -56.34
N TYR A 6 9.05 49.36 -56.32
CA TYR A 6 9.71 49.77 -55.09
C TYR A 6 9.17 51.14 -54.70
N TYR A 7 8.59 51.23 -53.51
CA TYR A 7 8.12 52.49 -52.93
C TYR A 7 9.12 52.92 -51.86
N TRP A 8 9.95 53.90 -52.18
CA TRP A 8 10.88 54.51 -51.23
C TRP A 8 10.10 55.44 -50.30
N LYS A 9 10.32 55.31 -48.99
CA LYS A 9 9.66 56.14 -47.98
C LYS A 9 10.45 57.40 -47.63
N SER A 10 11.74 57.43 -47.95
CA SER A 10 12.60 58.60 -47.83
C SER A 10 13.68 58.59 -48.92
N VAL A 11 14.38 59.73 -49.09
CA VAL A 11 15.37 59.91 -50.17
C VAL A 11 16.61 59.03 -49.93
N GLU A 12 16.89 58.71 -48.67
CA GLU A 12 18.04 57.90 -48.24
C GLU A 12 17.91 56.42 -48.63
N GLU A 13 16.70 55.92 -48.94
CA GLU A 13 16.47 54.54 -49.40
C GLU A 13 16.79 54.33 -50.90
N LEU A 14 17.13 55.40 -51.64
CA LEU A 14 17.54 55.30 -53.06
C LEU A 14 19.00 54.86 -53.23
N GLU A 15 19.85 55.06 -52.21
CA GLU A 15 21.20 54.52 -52.19
C GLU A 15 21.15 53.05 -51.74
N GLN A 16 21.60 52.13 -52.59
CA GLN A 16 21.43 50.68 -52.37
C GLN A 16 22.15 50.16 -51.10
N ASP A 17 23.11 50.92 -50.56
CA ASP A 17 23.97 50.52 -49.42
C ASP A 17 24.06 51.61 -48.33
N SER A 18 22.95 52.29 -48.01
CA SER A 18 22.94 53.28 -46.92
C SER A 18 22.97 52.62 -45.53
N GLU A 19 24.10 52.72 -44.82
CA GLU A 19 24.27 52.22 -43.45
C GLU A 19 23.25 52.82 -42.45
N LEU A 20 22.77 54.04 -42.74
CA LEU A 20 21.75 54.70 -41.92
C LEU A 20 20.39 54.00 -42.03
N VAL A 21 20.02 53.54 -43.22
CA VAL A 21 18.76 52.82 -43.45
C VAL A 21 18.83 51.42 -42.86
N GLU A 22 19.96 50.74 -42.97
CA GLU A 22 20.15 49.40 -42.38
C GLU A 22 20.11 49.44 -40.85
N SER A 23 20.79 50.40 -40.23
CA SER A 23 20.80 50.57 -38.77
C SER A 23 19.43 50.96 -38.20
N LEU A 24 18.63 51.75 -38.93
CA LEU A 24 17.25 52.09 -38.54
C LEU A 24 16.27 50.95 -38.79
N ARG A 25 16.48 50.08 -39.80
CA ARG A 25 15.63 48.88 -40.02
C ARG A 25 15.77 47.85 -38.91
N GLN A 26 16.94 47.76 -38.28
CA GLN A 26 17.18 46.83 -37.17
C GLN A 26 16.79 47.41 -35.80
N LYS A 27 16.39 48.68 -35.73
CA LYS A 27 15.96 49.34 -34.48
C LYS A 27 14.48 49.70 -34.58
N GLU A 28 13.65 49.11 -33.72
CA GLU A 28 12.20 49.40 -33.68
C GLU A 28 11.89 50.85 -33.25
N PHE A 29 12.85 51.53 -32.61
CA PHE A 29 12.76 52.94 -32.22
C PHE A 29 13.99 53.72 -32.70
N VAL A 30 13.75 54.95 -33.17
CA VAL A 30 14.77 55.85 -33.77
C VAL A 30 15.82 56.33 -32.75
N GLN A 31 15.52 56.26 -31.45
CA GLN A 31 16.45 56.59 -30.37
C GLN A 31 16.67 55.37 -29.48
N GLU A 32 17.93 55.13 -29.08
CA GLU A 32 18.25 54.17 -28.03
C GLU A 32 17.54 54.57 -26.74
N ILE A 33 16.72 53.65 -26.22
CA ILE A 33 16.06 53.83 -24.94
C ILE A 33 17.18 53.82 -23.89
N PRO A 34 17.37 54.89 -23.09
CA PRO A 34 18.51 54.99 -22.19
C PRO A 34 18.27 54.15 -20.95
N VAL A 35 18.45 52.83 -21.07
CA VAL A 35 18.24 51.87 -19.98
C VAL A 35 19.34 52.02 -18.92
N ASP A 36 20.57 52.39 -19.30
CA ASP A 36 21.68 52.58 -18.36
C ASP A 36 21.57 53.88 -17.55
N ASP A 37 20.95 54.91 -18.13
CA ASP A 37 20.66 56.18 -17.45
C ASP A 37 19.49 56.02 -16.44
N PHE A 38 18.70 54.93 -16.58
CA PHE A 38 17.59 54.54 -15.71
C PHE A 38 18.07 53.86 -14.41
N PHE A 39 19.12 53.03 -14.48
CA PHE A 39 19.68 52.37 -13.29
C PHE A 39 20.75 53.19 -12.57
N SER A 40 21.51 54.03 -13.29
CA SER A 40 22.59 54.84 -12.70
C SER A 40 22.10 56.04 -11.87
N LYS A 41 20.83 56.46 -12.02
CA LYS A 41 20.23 57.57 -11.27
C LYS A 41 19.49 57.16 -9.98
N LYS A 42 19.61 55.90 -9.53
CA LYS A 42 18.98 55.41 -8.29
C LYS A 42 19.43 56.20 -7.05
N GLU A 43 20.67 56.71 -7.02
CA GLU A 43 21.20 57.53 -5.91
C GLU A 43 20.81 59.01 -5.97
N LYS A 44 20.30 59.52 -7.11
CA LYS A 44 19.91 60.95 -7.26
C LYS A 44 18.44 61.23 -6.98
N LEU A 45 17.66 60.23 -6.55
CA LEU A 45 16.23 60.35 -6.26
C LEU A 45 15.89 60.96 -4.89
N GLY A 46 16.88 61.20 -4.03
CA GLY A 46 16.64 61.76 -2.69
C GLY A 46 16.28 63.26 -2.64
N HIS A 47 16.52 64.03 -3.71
CA HIS A 47 16.44 65.50 -3.65
C HIS A 47 15.97 66.23 -4.92
N SER A 48 15.22 65.60 -5.82
CA SER A 48 14.60 66.32 -6.95
C SER A 48 13.08 66.37 -6.81
N ASP A 49 12.49 67.57 -6.87
CA ASP A 49 11.05 67.76 -7.08
C ASP A 49 10.65 67.12 -8.42
N THR A 50 10.18 65.87 -8.37
CA THR A 50 9.73 65.16 -9.57
C THR A 50 8.44 65.79 -10.06
N SER A 51 8.42 66.31 -11.28
CA SER A 51 7.19 66.84 -11.88
C SER A 51 6.17 65.70 -12.08
N ARG A 52 4.86 66.00 -12.09
CA ARG A 52 3.80 65.02 -12.42
C ARG A 52 4.10 64.26 -13.73
N ARG A 53 4.81 64.90 -14.66
CA ARG A 53 5.22 64.31 -15.94
C ARG A 53 6.30 63.24 -15.76
N ASP A 54 7.25 63.43 -14.84
CA ASP A 54 8.31 62.45 -14.60
C ASP A 54 7.79 61.24 -13.85
N PHE A 55 6.84 61.44 -12.92
CA PHE A 55 6.11 60.35 -12.28
C PHE A 55 5.31 59.51 -13.28
N LEU A 56 4.58 60.15 -14.20
CA LEU A 56 3.84 59.46 -15.26
C LEU A 56 4.76 58.71 -16.23
N LYS A 57 5.94 59.25 -16.54
CA LYS A 57 6.97 58.52 -17.30
C LYS A 57 7.46 57.29 -16.53
N TYR A 58 7.76 57.43 -15.24
CA TYR A 58 8.22 56.31 -14.40
C TYR A 58 7.17 55.20 -14.30
N ILE A 59 5.91 55.53 -14.02
CA ILE A 59 4.81 54.55 -13.98
C ILE A 59 4.55 53.97 -15.36
N GLY A 60 4.54 54.78 -16.43
CA GLY A 60 4.34 54.30 -17.79
C GLY A 60 5.42 53.29 -18.22
N PHE A 61 6.69 53.60 -17.97
CA PHE A 61 7.82 52.71 -18.30
C PHE A 61 7.87 51.46 -17.42
N SER A 62 7.67 51.59 -16.10
CA SER A 62 7.66 50.43 -15.19
C SER A 62 6.48 49.50 -15.45
N THR A 63 5.31 50.04 -15.78
CA THR A 63 4.13 49.24 -16.17
C THR A 63 4.34 48.57 -17.53
N ALA A 64 4.87 49.28 -18.53
CA ALA A 64 5.17 48.68 -19.84
C ALA A 64 6.25 47.59 -19.74
N ALA A 65 7.37 47.84 -19.04
CA ALA A 65 8.44 46.85 -18.85
C ALA A 65 7.97 45.61 -18.06
N ALA A 66 7.17 45.80 -17.00
CA ALA A 66 6.55 44.70 -16.29
C ALA A 66 5.55 43.92 -17.17
N SER A 67 4.86 44.60 -18.08
CA SER A 67 3.96 43.96 -19.06
C SER A 67 4.73 43.11 -20.08
N PHE A 68 5.92 43.55 -20.52
CA PHE A 68 6.78 42.76 -21.43
C PHE A 68 7.35 41.51 -20.74
N VAL A 69 7.84 41.64 -19.49
CA VAL A 69 8.33 40.49 -18.71
C VAL A 69 7.19 39.54 -18.32
N ALA A 70 5.97 40.05 -18.10
CA ALA A 70 4.79 39.23 -17.85
C ALA A 70 4.27 38.48 -19.10
N CYS A 71 4.68 38.89 -20.30
CA CYS A 71 4.31 38.27 -21.57
C CYS A 71 5.34 37.25 -22.10
N GLU A 72 6.54 37.18 -21.51
CA GLU A 72 7.51 36.14 -21.83
C GLU A 72 7.23 34.87 -21.02
N GLY A 73 6.60 33.89 -21.65
CA GLY A 73 6.42 32.56 -21.07
C GLY A 73 7.77 31.92 -20.72
N PRO A 74 7.84 31.10 -19.65
CA PRO A 74 9.10 30.50 -19.23
C PRO A 74 9.69 29.61 -20.34
N VAL A 75 11.01 29.67 -20.52
CA VAL A 75 11.72 28.81 -21.47
C VAL A 75 11.65 27.35 -21.00
N VAL A 76 10.85 26.53 -21.68
CA VAL A 76 10.73 25.08 -21.40
C VAL A 76 11.81 24.33 -22.17
N LYS A 77 12.72 23.66 -21.44
CA LYS A 77 13.80 22.84 -22.03
C LYS A 77 13.33 21.41 -22.27
N SER A 78 13.67 20.84 -23.41
CA SER A 78 13.51 19.42 -23.72
C SER A 78 14.89 18.75 -23.71
N ILE A 79 15.12 17.83 -22.77
CA ILE A 79 16.41 17.15 -22.58
C ILE A 79 16.28 15.71 -23.11
N PRO A 80 16.94 15.34 -24.24
CA PRO A 80 16.92 13.98 -24.73
C PRO A 80 17.82 13.06 -23.90
N TYR A 81 17.66 11.75 -24.08
CA TYR A 81 18.58 10.77 -23.52
C TYR A 81 19.99 10.96 -24.09
N VAL A 82 21.02 10.83 -23.26
CA VAL A 82 22.41 10.74 -23.73
C VAL A 82 22.63 9.41 -24.45
N VAL A 83 22.16 8.31 -23.84
CA VAL A 83 22.07 6.98 -24.45
C VAL A 83 20.65 6.49 -24.23
N GLN A 84 19.87 6.39 -25.31
CA GLN A 84 18.48 5.99 -25.22
C GLN A 84 18.38 4.45 -25.07
N PRO A 85 17.67 3.94 -24.05
CA PRO A 85 17.36 2.52 -23.97
C PRO A 85 16.45 2.09 -25.11
N GLU A 86 16.75 0.95 -25.74
CA GLU A 86 16.01 0.43 -26.90
C GLU A 86 14.50 0.29 -26.63
N GLN A 87 14.13 -0.15 -25.42
CA GLN A 87 12.75 -0.41 -25.04
C GLN A 87 11.93 0.87 -24.82
N ILE A 88 12.57 2.02 -24.56
CA ILE A 88 11.87 3.26 -24.21
C ILE A 88 11.67 4.11 -25.46
N ARG A 89 10.39 4.35 -25.79
CA ARG A 89 10.00 5.34 -26.81
C ARG A 89 9.32 6.54 -26.13
N PRO A 90 9.95 7.72 -26.11
CA PRO A 90 9.34 8.93 -25.54
C PRO A 90 7.96 9.18 -26.13
N GLY A 91 6.96 9.40 -25.29
CA GLY A 91 5.57 9.54 -25.74
C GLY A 91 4.74 8.27 -25.63
N VAL A 92 5.35 7.09 -25.57
CA VAL A 92 4.67 5.79 -25.47
C VAL A 92 4.78 5.26 -24.03
N SER A 93 3.70 4.66 -23.53
CA SER A 93 3.72 4.05 -22.19
C SER A 93 4.04 2.57 -22.30
N ASP A 94 4.85 2.09 -21.35
CA ASP A 94 5.15 0.67 -21.19
C ASP A 94 4.41 0.11 -19.98
N TYR A 95 4.25 -1.21 -19.94
CA TYR A 95 3.58 -1.91 -18.85
C TYR A 95 4.48 -3.02 -18.34
N TYR A 96 4.78 -2.99 -17.04
CA TYR A 96 5.62 -3.97 -16.38
C TYR A 96 4.75 -4.86 -15.49
N ALA A 97 4.91 -6.19 -15.63
CA ALA A 97 4.30 -7.16 -14.74
C ALA A 97 5.13 -7.27 -13.46
N THR A 98 4.49 -7.05 -12.31
CA THR A 98 5.11 -7.11 -10.99
C THR A 98 4.07 -7.54 -9.95
N SER A 99 4.46 -7.56 -8.68
CA SER A 99 3.60 -7.90 -7.55
C SER A 99 3.79 -6.93 -6.40
N ILE A 100 2.74 -6.75 -5.60
CA ILE A 100 2.79 -6.06 -4.31
C ILE A 100 2.60 -7.11 -3.21
N ALA A 101 3.45 -7.04 -2.20
CA ALA A 101 3.44 -7.87 -1.00
C ALA A 101 4.05 -7.03 0.14
N ASP A 102 3.22 -6.25 0.83
CA ASP A 102 3.66 -5.32 1.87
C ASP A 102 3.50 -5.86 3.30
N GLY A 103 3.14 -7.14 3.43
CA GLY A 103 2.84 -7.81 4.69
C GLY A 103 1.35 -7.82 5.01
N PHE A 104 0.56 -6.91 4.44
CA PHE A 104 -0.90 -6.89 4.61
C PHE A 104 -1.62 -7.21 3.30
N ASP A 105 -1.38 -6.42 2.25
CA ASP A 105 -1.97 -6.57 0.94
C ASP A 105 -1.06 -7.37 -0.01
N PHE A 106 -1.67 -8.30 -0.76
CA PHE A 106 -0.98 -9.11 -1.77
C PHE A 106 -1.73 -9.07 -3.10
N ALA A 107 -1.07 -8.60 -4.15
CA ALA A 107 -1.67 -8.44 -5.47
C ALA A 107 -0.65 -8.64 -6.60
N SER A 108 -1.08 -9.31 -7.66
CA SER A 108 -0.40 -9.32 -8.95
C SER A 108 -0.82 -8.10 -9.76
N VAL A 109 0.13 -7.26 -10.15
CA VAL A 109 -0.15 -5.94 -10.72
C VAL A 109 0.59 -5.68 -12.03
N LEU A 110 -0.02 -4.84 -12.87
CA LEU A 110 0.60 -4.23 -14.05
C LEU A 110 0.87 -2.76 -13.73
N VAL A 111 2.13 -2.35 -13.84
CA VAL A 111 2.54 -0.96 -13.60
C VAL A 111 2.76 -0.28 -14.94
N LYS A 112 1.94 0.74 -15.21
CA LYS A 112 2.14 1.63 -16.35
C LYS A 112 3.29 2.57 -16.04
N THR A 113 4.27 2.64 -16.93
CA THR A 113 5.42 3.55 -16.80
C THR A 113 5.47 4.55 -17.95
N ARG A 114 6.02 5.73 -17.66
CA ARG A 114 6.38 6.77 -18.61
C ARG A 114 7.87 7.02 -18.55
N GLU A 115 8.58 6.74 -19.64
CA GLU A 115 10.03 6.98 -19.74
C GLU A 115 10.82 6.41 -18.52
N GLY A 116 10.40 5.24 -18.02
CA GLY A 116 10.99 4.57 -16.86
C GLY A 116 10.39 4.93 -15.48
N ARG A 117 9.46 5.90 -15.41
CA ARG A 117 8.79 6.29 -14.16
C ARG A 117 7.41 5.63 -14.03
N PRO A 118 7.12 4.87 -12.96
CA PRO A 118 5.79 4.37 -12.67
C PRO A 118 4.76 5.50 -12.57
N ILE A 119 3.61 5.40 -13.24
CA ILE A 119 2.54 6.42 -13.15
C ILE A 119 1.17 5.85 -12.78
N ARG A 120 0.97 4.53 -12.88
CA ARG A 120 -0.28 3.89 -12.47
C ARG A 120 -0.07 2.43 -12.15
N VAL A 121 -0.66 1.97 -11.05
CA VAL A 121 -0.77 0.55 -10.67
C VAL A 121 -2.14 0.05 -11.10
N MET A 122 -2.20 -1.12 -11.74
CA MET A 122 -3.42 -1.77 -12.21
C MET A 122 -3.39 -3.25 -11.85
N SER A 123 -4.54 -3.91 -11.79
CA SER A 123 -4.57 -5.35 -11.56
C SER A 123 -4.07 -6.13 -12.79
N ASN A 124 -3.27 -7.16 -12.57
CA ASN A 124 -2.84 -8.06 -13.64
C ASN A 124 -3.86 -9.19 -13.81
N LYS A 125 -4.84 -9.02 -14.71
CA LYS A 125 -5.91 -10.00 -14.94
C LYS A 125 -5.42 -11.34 -15.52
N GLU A 126 -4.24 -11.36 -16.15
CA GLU A 126 -3.63 -12.57 -16.70
C GLU A 126 -2.92 -13.40 -15.64
N ALA A 127 -2.69 -12.85 -14.44
CA ALA A 127 -2.09 -13.60 -13.35
C ALA A 127 -3.03 -14.73 -12.88
N PRO A 128 -2.48 -15.91 -12.53
CA PRO A 128 -3.29 -17.05 -12.08
C PRO A 128 -3.88 -16.86 -10.68
N SER A 129 -3.29 -15.98 -9.85
CA SER A 129 -3.68 -15.73 -8.47
C SER A 129 -3.48 -14.26 -8.10
N HIS A 130 -4.29 -13.76 -7.16
CA HIS A 130 -4.23 -12.36 -6.71
C HIS A 130 -4.32 -11.36 -7.87
N ASN A 131 -5.12 -11.66 -8.89
CA ASN A 131 -5.21 -10.91 -10.16
C ASN A 131 -6.11 -9.67 -10.11
N ILE A 132 -6.58 -9.32 -8.91
CA ILE A 132 -7.40 -8.16 -8.59
C ILE A 132 -6.65 -7.34 -7.53
N SER A 133 -6.66 -6.02 -7.67
CA SER A 133 -6.04 -5.10 -6.71
C SER A 133 -7.09 -4.23 -6.03
N ASN A 134 -6.98 -4.09 -4.71
CA ASN A 134 -7.83 -3.20 -3.92
C ASN A 134 -7.39 -1.73 -4.04
N ALA A 135 -8.12 -0.84 -3.37
CA ALA A 135 -7.85 0.60 -3.41
C ALA A 135 -6.48 0.98 -2.83
N ARG A 136 -6.04 0.33 -1.74
CA ARG A 136 -4.73 0.58 -1.11
C ARG A 136 -3.59 0.23 -2.06
N VAL A 137 -3.66 -0.92 -2.72
CA VAL A 137 -2.70 -1.36 -3.74
C VAL A 137 -2.63 -0.36 -4.90
N GLN A 138 -3.77 0.14 -5.39
CA GLN A 138 -3.79 1.14 -6.46
C GLN A 138 -3.20 2.49 -6.02
N ALA A 139 -3.42 2.88 -4.77
CA ALA A 139 -2.88 4.11 -4.18
C ALA A 139 -1.39 4.01 -3.79
N SER A 140 -0.83 2.80 -3.69
CA SER A 140 0.57 2.56 -3.29
C SER A 140 1.62 3.32 -4.12
N ILE A 141 1.27 3.74 -5.34
CA ILE A 141 2.15 4.57 -6.17
C ILE A 141 2.49 5.91 -5.53
N LEU A 142 1.57 6.50 -4.76
CA LEU A 142 1.83 7.72 -4.01
C LEU A 142 2.90 7.47 -2.95
N SER A 143 2.96 6.25 -2.40
CA SER A 143 3.97 5.91 -1.42
C SER A 143 5.38 5.87 -1.99
N LEU A 144 5.52 5.55 -3.28
CA LEU A 144 6.80 5.61 -3.99
C LEU A 144 7.30 7.06 -4.15
N TYR A 145 6.39 8.00 -4.44
CA TYR A 145 6.70 9.40 -4.70
C TYR A 145 6.61 10.32 -3.47
N ASP A 146 6.51 9.73 -2.27
CA ASP A 146 6.45 10.49 -1.03
C ASP A 146 7.81 11.15 -0.72
N SER A 147 7.78 12.46 -0.50
CA SER A 147 8.96 13.28 -0.19
C SER A 147 9.53 13.07 1.22
N PHE A 148 8.75 12.48 2.14
CA PHE A 148 9.15 12.17 3.52
C PHE A 148 9.90 10.84 3.66
N ARG A 149 10.18 10.15 2.56
CA ARG A 149 10.99 8.92 2.59
C ARG A 149 12.42 9.20 3.02
N PHE A 150 13.02 8.22 3.69
CA PHE A 150 14.46 8.25 3.93
C PHE A 150 15.21 8.29 2.59
N ARG A 151 16.10 9.28 2.45
CA ARG A 151 17.01 9.40 1.30
C ARG A 151 18.33 8.67 1.56
N ASN A 152 18.77 8.70 2.81
CA ASN A 152 19.98 8.06 3.32
C ASN A 152 19.66 7.35 4.65
N PRO A 153 20.46 6.36 5.06
CA PRO A 153 20.40 5.79 6.40
C PRO A 153 20.61 6.86 7.49
N VAL A 154 19.95 6.70 8.63
CA VAL A 154 20.01 7.64 9.75
C VAL A 154 20.34 6.92 11.05
N LYS A 155 21.28 7.45 11.84
CA LYS A 155 21.60 7.00 13.20
C LYS A 155 21.41 8.16 14.17
N LYS A 156 20.52 8.01 15.15
CA LYS A 156 20.22 9.04 16.17
C LYS A 156 19.99 10.43 15.57
N GLY A 157 19.21 10.49 14.49
CA GLY A 157 18.86 11.73 13.78
C GLY A 157 19.93 12.30 12.84
N LYS A 158 21.07 11.62 12.64
CA LYS A 158 22.12 12.04 11.70
C LYS A 158 22.26 11.08 10.54
N GLU A 159 22.40 11.61 9.32
CA GLU A 159 22.66 10.81 8.13
C GLU A 159 24.02 10.11 8.23
N VAL A 160 24.06 8.84 7.80
CA VAL A 160 25.27 8.01 7.74
C VAL A 160 25.35 7.27 6.41
N SER A 161 26.54 6.78 6.03
CA SER A 161 26.70 6.00 4.79
C SER A 161 26.25 4.56 4.96
N TRP A 162 26.01 3.86 3.86
CA TRP A 162 25.67 2.43 3.88
C TRP A 162 26.82 1.56 4.40
N GLU A 163 28.06 1.89 4.05
CA GLU A 163 29.25 1.18 4.52
C GLU A 163 29.36 1.25 6.05
N TYR A 164 29.00 2.39 6.62
CA TYR A 164 28.95 2.54 8.07
C TYR A 164 27.88 1.64 8.71
N VAL A 165 26.70 1.53 8.10
CA VAL A 165 25.64 0.63 8.58
C VAL A 165 26.10 -0.81 8.54
N ASP A 166 26.71 -1.25 7.42
CA ASP A 166 27.21 -2.62 7.25
C ASP A 166 28.25 -2.98 8.31
N GLU A 167 29.21 -2.08 8.58
CA GLU A 167 30.20 -2.27 9.63
C GLU A 167 29.58 -2.38 11.03
N GLU A 168 28.63 -1.50 11.36
CA GLU A 168 28.00 -1.47 12.68
C GLU A 168 27.15 -2.73 12.93
N VAL A 169 26.39 -3.18 11.93
CA VAL A 169 25.61 -4.42 12.01
C VAL A 169 26.53 -5.62 12.20
N ALA A 170 27.61 -5.72 11.41
CA ALA A 170 28.58 -6.79 11.54
C ALA A 170 29.23 -6.81 12.93
N LYS A 171 29.65 -5.65 13.45
CA LYS A 171 30.22 -5.50 14.80
C LYS A 171 29.22 -5.90 15.88
N ALA A 172 27.97 -5.44 15.78
CA ALA A 172 26.91 -5.73 16.75
C ALA A 172 26.61 -7.23 16.85
N ILE A 173 26.52 -7.92 15.71
CA ILE A 173 26.33 -9.38 15.66
C ILE A 173 27.49 -10.09 16.35
N GLN A 174 28.75 -9.70 16.10
CA GLN A 174 29.91 -10.31 16.75
C GLN A 174 29.91 -10.09 18.28
N ILE A 175 29.47 -8.91 18.74
CA ILE A 175 29.34 -8.61 20.17
C ILE A 175 28.25 -9.48 20.81
N ALA A 176 27.10 -9.62 20.15
CA ALA A 176 26.00 -10.46 20.65
C ALA A 176 26.44 -11.92 20.81
N LYS A 177 27.12 -12.48 19.80
CA LYS A 177 27.69 -13.85 19.87
C LYS A 177 28.66 -14.02 21.03
N LYS A 178 29.59 -13.08 21.22
CA LYS A 178 30.57 -13.15 22.34
C LYS A 178 29.92 -13.11 23.71
N LYS A 179 28.71 -12.55 23.81
CA LYS A 179 27.95 -12.43 25.06
C LYS A 179 26.85 -13.49 25.19
N ASP A 180 26.80 -14.47 24.28
CA ASP A 180 25.75 -15.49 24.22
C ASP A 180 24.33 -14.89 24.20
N ARG A 181 24.16 -13.80 23.44
CA ARG A 181 22.88 -13.11 23.26
C ARG A 181 22.32 -13.35 21.87
N ARG A 182 21.01 -13.47 21.79
CA ARG A 182 20.31 -13.78 20.53
C ARG A 182 20.36 -12.62 19.53
N VAL A 183 20.36 -12.98 18.25
CA VAL A 183 20.16 -12.07 17.12
C VAL A 183 18.78 -12.38 16.55
N VAL A 184 17.89 -11.38 16.57
CA VAL A 184 16.50 -11.54 16.15
C VAL A 184 16.25 -10.73 14.89
N LEU A 185 15.58 -11.34 13.91
CA LEU A 185 15.03 -10.67 12.74
C LEU A 185 13.50 -10.67 12.83
N LEU A 186 12.91 -9.48 12.88
CA LEU A 186 11.47 -9.25 12.95
C LEU A 186 10.96 -8.73 11.60
N THR A 187 10.03 -9.45 10.98
CA THR A 187 9.42 -9.07 9.69
C THR A 187 7.91 -9.24 9.73
N PRO A 188 7.12 -8.65 8.82
CA PRO A 188 5.78 -9.16 8.58
C PRO A 188 5.84 -10.56 7.95
N THR A 189 4.69 -11.22 7.78
CA THR A 189 4.61 -12.43 6.97
C THR A 189 5.11 -12.14 5.54
N LEU A 190 6.12 -12.89 5.09
CA LEU A 190 6.78 -12.66 3.79
C LEU A 190 6.23 -13.60 2.72
N ALA A 191 5.58 -13.07 1.68
CA ALA A 191 5.19 -13.87 0.50
C ALA A 191 6.35 -13.98 -0.51
N SER A 192 7.53 -14.43 -0.08
CA SER A 192 8.73 -14.49 -0.92
C SER A 192 9.64 -15.69 -0.60
N PRO A 193 9.63 -16.75 -1.45
CA PRO A 193 10.52 -17.90 -1.27
C PRO A 193 12.01 -17.53 -1.30
N SER A 194 12.41 -16.58 -2.16
CA SER A 194 13.81 -16.12 -2.23
C SER A 194 14.24 -15.38 -0.98
N THR A 195 13.34 -14.62 -0.34
CA THR A 195 13.65 -13.92 0.91
C THR A 195 13.76 -14.90 2.06
N TYR A 196 12.88 -15.89 2.18
CA TYR A 196 13.05 -16.95 3.19
C TYR A 196 14.36 -17.72 3.02
N LYS A 197 14.76 -18.02 1.77
CA LYS A 197 16.07 -18.63 1.51
C LYS A 197 17.21 -17.72 1.99
N LEU A 198 17.15 -16.42 1.69
CA LEU A 198 18.15 -15.45 2.14
C LEU A 198 18.22 -15.38 3.68
N ILE A 199 17.08 -15.43 4.37
CA ILE A 199 17.02 -15.46 5.84
C ILE A 199 17.66 -16.74 6.38
N SER A 200 17.41 -17.89 5.76
CA SER A 200 18.07 -19.16 6.10
C SER A 200 19.58 -19.06 5.94
N ASP A 201 20.06 -18.63 4.77
CA ASP A 201 21.49 -18.47 4.47
C ASP A 201 22.16 -17.48 5.45
N PHE A 202 21.44 -16.42 5.83
CA PHE A 202 21.88 -15.45 6.84
C PHE A 202 21.98 -16.09 8.23
N SER A 203 20.97 -16.85 8.65
CA SER A 203 20.94 -17.55 9.93
C SER A 203 22.09 -18.56 10.05
N ASP A 204 22.34 -19.34 8.98
CA ASP A 204 23.43 -20.31 8.92
C ASP A 204 24.80 -19.64 9.05
N LYS A 205 25.02 -18.54 8.31
CA LYS A 205 26.28 -17.78 8.36
C LYS A 205 26.51 -17.10 9.71
N VAL A 206 25.44 -16.65 10.35
CA VAL A 206 25.47 -16.03 11.67
C VAL A 206 25.41 -17.09 12.79
N LEU A 207 25.34 -18.39 12.48
CA LEU A 207 25.26 -19.47 13.46
C LEU A 207 24.12 -19.25 14.47
N GLY A 208 22.94 -18.86 13.96
CA GLY A 208 21.74 -18.65 14.75
C GLY A 208 21.20 -17.22 14.63
N VAL A 209 20.12 -17.08 13.87
CA VAL A 209 19.24 -15.90 13.85
C VAL A 209 17.81 -16.39 14.05
N ASP A 210 17.13 -15.83 15.05
CA ASP A 210 15.71 -16.11 15.29
C ASP A 210 14.89 -15.23 14.33
N HIS A 211 14.32 -15.84 13.29
CA HIS A 211 13.35 -15.16 12.43
C HIS A 211 11.96 -15.25 13.07
N ILE A 212 11.40 -14.09 13.40
CA ILE A 212 10.08 -13.96 14.01
C ILE A 212 9.20 -13.12 13.08
N GLU A 213 8.01 -13.64 12.78
CA GLU A 213 7.02 -12.94 11.98
C GLU A 213 6.01 -12.21 12.88
N TYR A 214 5.70 -10.96 12.52
CA TYR A 214 4.79 -10.07 13.22
C TYR A 214 3.77 -9.47 12.25
N ASP A 215 2.53 -9.93 12.36
CA ASP A 215 1.41 -9.32 11.64
C ASP A 215 0.68 -8.35 12.59
N THR A 216 0.44 -7.12 12.12
CA THR A 216 -0.25 -6.08 12.90
C THR A 216 -1.70 -6.46 13.22
N VAL A 217 -2.39 -7.05 12.23
CA VAL A 217 -3.69 -7.68 12.38
C VAL A 217 -3.47 -9.19 12.33
N SER A 218 -3.63 -9.85 13.48
CA SER A 218 -3.37 -11.28 13.61
C SER A 218 -4.54 -12.11 13.08
N GLU A 219 -4.20 -13.19 12.39
CA GLU A 219 -5.13 -14.25 11.95
C GLU A 219 -4.75 -15.59 12.60
N TYR A 220 -4.19 -15.53 13.81
CA TYR A 220 -3.56 -16.68 14.47
C TYR A 220 -4.57 -17.80 14.77
N ALA A 221 -5.78 -17.48 15.25
CA ALA A 221 -6.76 -18.52 15.54
C ALA A 221 -7.15 -19.33 14.29
N ALA A 222 -7.35 -18.66 13.15
CA ALA A 222 -7.70 -19.30 11.89
C ALA A 222 -6.53 -20.13 11.34
N THR A 223 -5.31 -19.60 11.34
CA THR A 223 -4.13 -20.34 10.88
C THR A 223 -3.82 -21.56 11.75
N ARG A 224 -3.98 -21.42 13.08
CA ARG A 224 -3.75 -22.53 14.02
C ARG A 224 -4.82 -23.61 13.92
N ALA A 225 -6.08 -23.23 13.76
CA ALA A 225 -7.17 -24.18 13.54
C ALA A 225 -6.97 -24.99 12.26
N PHE A 226 -6.55 -24.34 11.18
CA PHE A 226 -6.25 -25.02 9.92
C PHE A 226 -5.08 -26.00 10.05
N GLU A 227 -4.03 -25.61 10.77
CA GLU A 227 -2.91 -26.50 11.11
C GLU A 227 -3.37 -27.71 11.95
N ASN A 228 -4.21 -27.50 12.96
CA ASN A 228 -4.73 -28.58 13.82
C ASN A 228 -5.58 -29.59 13.02
N VAL A 229 -6.36 -29.13 12.03
CA VAL A 229 -7.25 -29.99 11.23
C VAL A 229 -6.54 -30.66 10.06
N PHE A 230 -5.63 -29.95 9.36
CA PHE A 230 -5.03 -30.42 8.11
C PHE A 230 -3.52 -30.65 8.17
N GLY A 231 -2.86 -30.32 9.27
CA GLY A 231 -1.42 -30.55 9.48
C GLY A 231 -0.49 -29.57 8.77
N VAL A 232 -1.02 -28.51 8.15
CA VAL A 232 -0.25 -27.47 7.46
C VAL A 232 -0.70 -26.11 7.94
N GLN A 233 0.24 -25.20 8.24
CA GLN A 233 -0.08 -23.83 8.63
C GLN A 233 -0.59 -23.03 7.42
N GLY A 234 -1.78 -22.44 7.52
CA GLY A 234 -2.32 -21.54 6.50
C GLY A 234 -3.77 -21.18 6.77
N LEU A 235 -4.35 -20.34 5.91
CA LEU A 235 -5.76 -19.98 5.96
C LEU A 235 -6.57 -20.80 4.94
N ALA A 236 -7.85 -21.00 5.23
CA ALA A 236 -8.77 -21.69 4.34
C ALA A 236 -8.96 -20.94 3.02
N SER A 237 -8.91 -21.67 1.90
CA SER A 237 -9.22 -21.12 0.58
C SER A 237 -10.67 -21.35 0.22
N TYR A 238 -11.40 -20.26 -0.02
CA TYR A 238 -12.80 -20.27 -0.40
C TYR A 238 -13.03 -19.74 -1.82
N ASP A 239 -13.88 -20.42 -2.59
CA ASP A 239 -14.36 -20.02 -3.91
C ASP A 239 -15.88 -19.80 -3.87
N LEU A 240 -16.27 -18.57 -3.49
CA LEU A 240 -17.68 -18.21 -3.32
C LEU A 240 -18.49 -18.26 -4.64
N SER A 241 -17.83 -18.37 -5.80
CA SER A 241 -18.55 -18.55 -7.07
C SER A 241 -19.24 -19.91 -7.20
N LYS A 242 -18.86 -20.87 -6.33
CA LYS A 242 -19.43 -22.22 -6.26
C LYS A 242 -20.46 -22.38 -5.13
N ALA A 243 -20.75 -21.32 -4.38
CA ALA A 243 -21.71 -21.36 -3.28
C ALA A 243 -23.08 -20.77 -3.71
N LYS A 244 -24.14 -21.55 -3.50
CA LYS A 244 -25.54 -21.12 -3.51
C LYS A 244 -26.02 -20.69 -2.13
N THR A 245 -25.48 -21.25 -1.05
CA THR A 245 -25.82 -20.83 0.32
C THR A 245 -24.56 -20.46 1.07
N ILE A 246 -24.49 -19.22 1.54
CA ILE A 246 -23.37 -18.68 2.31
C ILE A 246 -23.91 -18.36 3.70
N VAL A 247 -23.34 -18.99 4.72
CA VAL A 247 -23.61 -18.68 6.13
C VAL A 247 -22.32 -18.16 6.75
N SER A 248 -22.36 -16.93 7.25
CA SER A 248 -21.17 -16.22 7.71
C SER A 248 -21.34 -15.76 9.15
N PHE A 249 -20.41 -16.15 10.02
CA PHE A 249 -20.36 -15.75 11.43
C PHE A 249 -19.16 -14.83 11.67
N GLY A 250 -19.41 -13.51 11.59
CA GLY A 250 -18.41 -12.48 11.85
C GLY A 250 -17.30 -12.40 10.80
N ALA A 251 -17.43 -13.07 9.65
CA ALA A 251 -16.48 -12.94 8.55
C ALA A 251 -16.91 -11.76 7.65
N ASP A 252 -16.00 -10.81 7.43
CA ASP A 252 -16.19 -9.72 6.47
C ASP A 252 -15.38 -9.99 5.19
N PHE A 253 -15.77 -11.02 4.45
CA PHE A 253 -15.06 -11.49 3.25
C PHE A 253 -15.13 -10.52 2.05
N LEU A 254 -16.02 -9.51 2.07
CA LEU A 254 -16.00 -8.39 1.13
C LEU A 254 -15.15 -7.20 1.61
N GLY A 255 -14.60 -7.29 2.82
CA GLY A 255 -13.62 -6.36 3.37
C GLY A 255 -12.22 -6.98 3.33
N ASP A 256 -11.50 -6.87 4.44
CA ASP A 256 -10.09 -7.27 4.55
C ASP A 256 -9.87 -8.65 5.19
N TRP A 257 -10.94 -9.39 5.50
CA TRP A 257 -10.86 -10.71 6.12
C TRP A 257 -9.98 -11.66 5.30
N GLN A 258 -8.96 -12.27 5.95
CA GLN A 258 -7.96 -13.13 5.30
C GLN A 258 -7.20 -12.50 4.12
N GLY A 259 -7.13 -11.17 4.05
CA GLY A 259 -6.48 -10.43 2.95
C GLY A 259 -7.41 -10.10 1.77
N GLY A 260 -8.72 -10.30 1.92
CA GLY A 260 -9.74 -9.93 0.93
C GLY A 260 -9.66 -10.70 -0.39
N GLY A 261 -10.37 -10.22 -1.42
CA GLY A 261 -10.33 -10.81 -2.77
C GLY A 261 -11.46 -11.80 -3.08
N PHE A 262 -12.47 -11.91 -2.22
CA PHE A 262 -13.62 -12.80 -2.43
C PHE A 262 -14.77 -12.14 -3.22
N GLU A 263 -14.68 -10.84 -3.52
CA GLU A 263 -15.75 -10.02 -4.09
C GLU A 263 -16.13 -10.47 -5.51
N ALA A 264 -15.13 -10.83 -6.32
CA ALA A 264 -15.35 -11.33 -7.68
C ALA A 264 -16.04 -12.70 -7.68
N GLY A 265 -15.72 -13.57 -6.73
CA GLY A 265 -16.38 -14.85 -6.56
C GLY A 265 -17.82 -14.67 -6.08
N TYR A 266 -18.01 -13.84 -5.05
CA TYR A 266 -19.31 -13.53 -4.47
C TYR A 266 -20.28 -12.95 -5.50
N SER A 267 -19.87 -11.88 -6.21
CA SER A 267 -20.72 -11.15 -7.14
C SER A 267 -21.24 -12.00 -8.30
N LYS A 268 -20.49 -13.00 -8.79
CA LYS A 268 -20.91 -13.89 -9.88
C LYS A 268 -22.24 -14.61 -9.61
N LYS A 269 -22.54 -14.95 -8.36
CA LYS A 269 -23.78 -15.65 -7.96
C LYS A 269 -24.86 -14.72 -7.42
N ARG A 270 -24.64 -13.39 -7.47
CA ARG A 270 -25.63 -12.36 -7.09
C ARG A 270 -26.49 -11.87 -8.26
N PHE A 271 -26.22 -12.32 -9.48
CA PHE A 271 -27.06 -12.02 -10.64
C PHE A 271 -28.26 -12.98 -10.69
N PRO A 272 -29.51 -12.47 -10.76
CA PRO A 272 -30.69 -13.33 -10.91
C PRO A 272 -30.61 -14.12 -12.20
N SER A 273 -30.63 -15.45 -12.10
CA SER A 273 -30.58 -16.36 -13.25
C SER A 273 -31.67 -17.44 -13.13
N LYS A 274 -31.85 -18.24 -14.19
CA LYS A 274 -32.74 -19.42 -14.14
C LYS A 274 -32.28 -20.46 -13.10
N GLU A 275 -30.99 -20.47 -12.76
CA GLU A 275 -30.41 -21.34 -11.73
C GLU A 275 -30.57 -20.76 -10.31
N GLY A 276 -31.23 -19.61 -10.19
CA GLY A 276 -31.39 -18.87 -8.95
C GLY A 276 -30.26 -17.87 -8.69
N MET A 277 -30.25 -17.37 -7.46
CA MET A 277 -29.26 -16.44 -6.91
C MET A 277 -28.75 -17.06 -5.60
N SER A 278 -27.48 -16.83 -5.25
CA SER A 278 -26.97 -17.28 -3.95
C SER A 278 -27.75 -16.60 -2.82
N LYS A 279 -28.00 -17.34 -1.73
CA LYS A 279 -28.60 -16.82 -0.50
C LYS A 279 -27.50 -16.63 0.54
N HIS A 280 -27.40 -15.44 1.11
CA HIS A 280 -26.38 -15.05 2.07
C HIS A 280 -26.99 -14.65 3.41
N TYR A 281 -26.60 -15.39 4.46
CA TYR A 281 -26.89 -15.10 5.86
C TYR A 281 -25.63 -14.56 6.53
N GLN A 282 -25.68 -13.31 6.99
CA GLN A 282 -24.61 -12.68 7.75
C GLN A 282 -25.04 -12.56 9.21
N ILE A 283 -24.26 -13.17 10.09
CA ILE A 283 -24.41 -13.06 11.54
C ILE A 283 -23.19 -12.29 12.05
N GLU A 284 -23.38 -11.08 12.52
CA GLU A 284 -22.26 -10.19 12.88
C GLU A 284 -22.62 -9.18 13.97
N ALA A 285 -21.61 -8.67 14.67
CA ALA A 285 -21.79 -7.63 15.68
C ALA A 285 -21.81 -6.24 15.04
N ASN A 286 -20.74 -5.92 14.30
CA ASN A 286 -20.62 -4.67 13.56
C ASN A 286 -21.38 -4.74 12.24
N MET A 287 -21.68 -3.60 11.64
CA MET A 287 -22.18 -3.55 10.26
C MET A 287 -21.00 -3.50 9.30
N SER A 288 -20.84 -4.55 8.47
CA SER A 288 -19.77 -4.66 7.49
C SER A 288 -20.27 -4.46 6.05
N LEU A 289 -19.34 -4.36 5.09
CA LEU A 289 -19.70 -4.41 3.66
C LEU A 289 -20.35 -5.74 3.31
N THR A 290 -19.86 -6.83 3.90
CA THR A 290 -20.43 -8.16 3.75
C THR A 290 -21.89 -8.20 4.24
N GLY A 291 -22.15 -7.68 5.43
CA GLY A 291 -23.50 -7.61 5.99
C GLY A 291 -24.45 -6.67 5.25
N ALA A 292 -23.96 -5.54 4.74
CA ALA A 292 -24.76 -4.64 3.91
C ALA A 292 -25.21 -5.29 2.58
N ASN A 293 -24.45 -6.26 2.09
CA ASN A 293 -24.75 -7.01 0.87
C ASN A 293 -25.43 -8.36 1.12
N ALA A 294 -25.74 -8.70 2.37
CA ALA A 294 -26.41 -9.95 2.75
C ALA A 294 -27.91 -9.91 2.49
N ASP A 295 -28.52 -11.09 2.31
CA ASP A 295 -29.98 -11.18 2.19
C ASP A 295 -30.66 -11.19 3.56
N VAL A 296 -30.01 -11.81 4.54
CA VAL A 296 -30.44 -11.83 5.94
C VAL A 296 -29.25 -11.41 6.79
N ARG A 297 -29.45 -10.38 7.61
CA ARG A 297 -28.45 -9.88 8.55
C ARG A 297 -28.97 -10.00 9.98
N LEU A 298 -28.25 -10.73 10.83
CA LEU A 298 -28.57 -10.94 12.24
C LEU A 298 -27.53 -10.21 13.11
N PRO A 299 -27.90 -9.08 13.74
CA PRO A 299 -27.00 -8.34 14.61
C PRO A 299 -26.85 -9.05 15.97
N LEU A 300 -25.73 -9.72 16.19
CA LEU A 300 -25.44 -10.49 17.41
C LEU A 300 -24.06 -10.12 17.97
N ASN A 301 -23.95 -10.00 19.30
CA ASN A 301 -22.64 -9.84 19.93
C ASN A 301 -21.80 -11.14 19.80
N ILE A 302 -20.50 -11.07 20.12
CA ILE A 302 -19.58 -12.21 19.90
C ILE A 302 -20.00 -13.46 20.69
N ALA A 303 -20.51 -13.31 21.92
CA ALA A 303 -20.97 -14.45 22.71
C ALA A 303 -22.20 -15.12 22.08
N GLN A 304 -23.18 -14.32 21.64
CA GLN A 304 -24.36 -14.80 20.93
C GLN A 304 -24.01 -15.43 19.57
N GLN A 305 -22.99 -14.93 18.87
CA GLN A 305 -22.53 -15.54 17.61
C GLN A 305 -21.99 -16.96 17.84
N LYS A 306 -21.24 -17.20 18.93
CA LYS A 306 -20.75 -18.55 19.28
C LYS A 306 -21.92 -19.50 19.59
N GLU A 307 -22.90 -19.02 20.35
CA GLU A 307 -24.13 -19.79 20.65
C GLU A 307 -24.96 -20.06 19.38
N ALA A 308 -25.10 -19.07 18.50
CA ALA A 308 -25.80 -19.18 17.23
C ALA A 308 -25.12 -20.16 16.27
N LEU A 309 -23.78 -20.17 16.24
CA LEU A 309 -23.03 -21.16 15.46
C LEU A 309 -23.29 -22.57 15.97
N LEU A 310 -23.23 -22.79 17.29
CA LEU A 310 -23.50 -24.10 17.87
C LEU A 310 -24.95 -24.56 17.62
N PHE A 311 -25.91 -23.64 17.70
CA PHE A 311 -27.31 -23.89 17.34
C PHE A 311 -27.47 -24.29 15.87
N PHE A 312 -26.88 -23.52 14.96
CA PHE A 312 -26.89 -23.77 13.52
C PHE A 312 -26.30 -25.15 13.19
N VAL A 313 -25.09 -25.45 13.70
CA VAL A 313 -24.41 -26.72 13.45
C VAL A 313 -25.17 -27.90 14.07
N SER A 314 -25.74 -27.74 15.25
CA SER A 314 -26.56 -28.78 15.87
C SER A 314 -27.76 -29.13 15.01
N HIS A 315 -28.46 -28.13 14.48
CA HIS A 315 -29.59 -28.35 13.58
C HIS A 315 -29.18 -29.00 12.26
N LEU A 316 -28.06 -28.57 11.68
CA LEU A 316 -27.47 -29.16 10.47
C LEU A 316 -27.17 -30.66 10.67
N LEU A 317 -26.71 -31.05 11.85
CA LEU A 317 -26.40 -32.44 12.21
C LEU A 317 -27.61 -33.23 12.74
N GLY A 318 -28.82 -32.66 12.70
CA GLY A 318 -30.04 -33.30 13.21
C GLY A 318 -30.08 -33.48 14.73
N ARG A 319 -29.31 -32.67 15.47
CA ARG A 319 -29.27 -32.64 16.93
C ARG A 319 -30.10 -31.48 17.48
N SER A 320 -30.52 -31.59 18.73
CA SER A 320 -31.15 -30.50 19.47
C SER A 320 -30.11 -29.76 20.31
N TYR A 321 -30.17 -28.44 20.30
CA TYR A 321 -29.40 -27.56 21.17
C TYR A 321 -30.34 -26.44 21.61
N ASP A 322 -30.44 -26.24 22.93
CA ASP A 322 -31.25 -25.19 23.51
C ASP A 322 -30.40 -23.91 23.61
N ALA A 323 -30.69 -22.94 22.74
CA ALA A 323 -29.94 -21.70 22.62
C ALA A 323 -30.76 -20.53 23.19
N HIS A 324 -30.12 -19.69 23.99
CA HIS A 324 -30.67 -18.45 24.56
C HIS A 324 -30.62 -17.31 23.52
N LEU A 325 -31.26 -17.55 22.38
CA LEU A 325 -31.35 -16.61 21.27
C LEU A 325 -32.82 -16.27 21.01
N ASP A 326 -33.08 -15.06 20.53
CA ASP A 326 -34.42 -14.63 20.13
C ASP A 326 -35.05 -15.62 19.14
N GLU A 327 -36.36 -15.88 19.29
CA GLU A 327 -37.06 -16.86 18.43
C GLU A 327 -36.93 -16.54 16.94
N LYS A 328 -36.90 -15.26 16.58
CA LYS A 328 -36.69 -14.80 15.20
C LYS A 328 -35.30 -15.20 14.67
N VAL A 329 -34.27 -15.06 15.50
CA VAL A 329 -32.89 -15.46 15.16
C VAL A 329 -32.83 -16.97 14.98
N GLN A 330 -33.45 -17.73 15.89
CA GLN A 330 -33.52 -19.18 15.79
C GLN A 330 -34.23 -19.64 14.50
N LEU A 331 -35.32 -18.96 14.10
CA LEU A 331 -36.04 -19.27 12.88
C LEU A 331 -35.16 -19.08 11.63
N GLU A 332 -34.49 -17.93 11.53
CA GLU A 332 -33.59 -17.63 10.41
C GLU A 332 -32.40 -18.60 10.34
N LEU A 333 -31.86 -19.03 11.49
CA LEU A 333 -30.80 -20.04 11.54
C LEU A 333 -31.29 -21.44 11.15
N LYS A 334 -32.52 -21.82 11.50
CA LYS A 334 -33.14 -23.07 11.04
C LYS A 334 -33.37 -23.05 9.53
N ASP A 335 -33.82 -21.93 9.00
CA ASP A 335 -34.01 -21.74 7.55
C ASP A 335 -32.67 -21.82 6.81
N ALA A 336 -31.64 -21.16 7.34
CA ALA A 336 -30.28 -21.25 6.81
C ALA A 336 -29.78 -22.70 6.81
N ALA A 337 -29.93 -23.42 7.92
CA ALA A 337 -29.52 -24.82 8.04
C ALA A 337 -30.30 -25.75 7.10
N SER A 338 -31.60 -25.50 6.90
CA SER A 338 -32.43 -26.23 5.92
C SER A 338 -31.96 -26.04 4.48
N LEU A 339 -31.62 -24.80 4.10
CA LEU A 339 -31.05 -24.51 2.77
C LEU A 339 -29.68 -25.16 2.60
N PHE A 340 -28.86 -25.11 3.65
CA PHE A 340 -27.53 -25.70 3.71
C PHE A 340 -27.60 -27.23 3.49
N SER A 341 -28.53 -27.91 4.18
CA SER A 341 -28.77 -29.35 4.02
C SER A 341 -29.35 -29.74 2.66
N LYS A 342 -30.09 -28.85 1.99
CA LYS A 342 -30.63 -29.11 0.64
C LYS A 342 -29.57 -29.11 -0.44
N ASN A 343 -28.53 -28.27 -0.32
CA ASN A 343 -27.46 -28.13 -1.31
C ASN A 343 -26.07 -28.17 -0.65
N PRO A 344 -25.67 -29.27 0.01
CA PRO A 344 -24.46 -29.32 0.84
C PRO A 344 -23.18 -29.03 0.06
N LEU A 345 -23.07 -29.57 -1.16
CA LEU A 345 -21.91 -29.35 -2.05
C LEU A 345 -21.80 -27.91 -2.55
N GLU A 346 -22.90 -27.16 -2.57
CA GLU A 346 -22.95 -25.75 -2.99
C GLU A 346 -23.20 -24.82 -1.79
N SER A 347 -22.86 -25.26 -0.58
CA SER A 347 -22.99 -24.46 0.64
C SER A 347 -21.63 -24.21 1.26
N VAL A 348 -21.44 -23.06 1.90
CA VAL A 348 -20.20 -22.73 2.61
C VAL A 348 -20.50 -22.02 3.92
N LEU A 349 -19.83 -22.48 4.97
CA LEU A 349 -19.82 -21.85 6.28
C LEU A 349 -18.49 -21.09 6.43
N VAL A 350 -18.54 -19.83 6.82
CA VAL A 350 -17.33 -19.03 7.07
C VAL A 350 -17.42 -18.35 8.44
N SER A 351 -16.28 -18.13 9.09
CA SER A 351 -16.24 -17.37 10.34
C SER A 351 -15.01 -16.50 10.49
N GLY A 352 -15.22 -15.30 11.01
CA GLY A 352 -14.19 -14.36 11.45
C GLY A 352 -14.09 -14.24 12.97
N ILE A 353 -14.65 -15.19 13.72
CA ILE A 353 -14.54 -15.21 15.19
C ILE A 353 -13.13 -15.67 15.57
N ASP A 354 -12.42 -14.85 16.34
CA ASP A 354 -11.06 -15.12 16.82
C ASP A 354 -11.06 -16.14 17.98
N ASP A 355 -11.38 -17.39 17.65
CA ASP A 355 -11.41 -18.53 18.57
C ASP A 355 -11.04 -19.81 17.80
N ILE A 356 -9.99 -20.51 18.26
CA ILE A 356 -9.46 -21.70 17.58
C ILE A 356 -10.53 -22.79 17.44
N ALA A 357 -11.33 -23.04 18.49
CA ALA A 357 -12.34 -24.10 18.47
C ALA A 357 -13.48 -23.77 17.50
N VAL A 358 -13.85 -22.50 17.38
CA VAL A 358 -14.83 -22.03 16.40
C VAL A 358 -14.31 -22.24 14.97
N GLN A 359 -13.07 -21.84 14.72
CA GLN A 359 -12.44 -21.99 13.40
C GLN A 359 -12.32 -23.47 13.02
N GLU A 360 -11.90 -24.34 13.93
CA GLU A 360 -11.83 -25.79 13.72
C GLU A 360 -13.20 -26.38 13.36
N LEU A 361 -14.25 -25.98 14.09
CA LEU A 361 -15.62 -26.43 13.82
C LEU A 361 -16.07 -26.05 12.41
N VAL A 362 -15.81 -24.81 11.98
CA VAL A 362 -16.17 -24.34 10.64
C VAL A 362 -15.44 -25.15 9.55
N LEU A 363 -14.15 -25.41 9.72
CA LEU A 363 -13.36 -26.24 8.81
C LEU A 363 -13.90 -27.67 8.72
N GLN A 364 -14.25 -28.26 9.87
CA GLN A 364 -14.82 -29.61 9.94
C GLN A 364 -16.19 -29.68 9.27
N VAL A 365 -17.06 -28.68 9.44
CA VAL A 365 -18.37 -28.62 8.77
C VAL A 365 -18.20 -28.54 7.26
N ASN A 366 -17.35 -27.63 6.75
CA ASN A 366 -17.10 -27.51 5.31
C ASN A 366 -16.51 -28.78 4.70
N THR A 367 -15.67 -29.49 5.47
CA THR A 367 -15.12 -30.79 5.07
C THR A 367 -16.20 -31.87 5.07
N HIS A 368 -17.02 -31.93 6.12
CA HIS A 368 -18.08 -32.93 6.28
C HIS A 368 -19.11 -32.87 5.15
N ILE A 369 -19.49 -31.66 4.71
CA ILE A 369 -20.44 -31.47 3.61
C ILE A 369 -19.80 -31.59 2.22
N ASN A 370 -18.47 -31.76 2.14
CA ASN A 370 -17.70 -31.75 0.89
C ASN A 370 -17.98 -30.51 0.03
N SER A 371 -17.95 -29.32 0.63
CA SER A 371 -18.26 -28.08 -0.07
C SER A 371 -17.33 -27.86 -1.27
N ASN A 372 -17.90 -27.64 -2.46
CA ASN A 372 -17.14 -27.28 -3.66
C ASN A 372 -16.47 -25.90 -3.53
N ALA A 373 -16.98 -25.06 -2.62
CA ALA A 373 -16.45 -23.74 -2.36
C ALA A 373 -15.27 -23.76 -1.38
N PHE A 374 -14.93 -24.89 -0.74
CA PHE A 374 -13.82 -24.99 0.20
C PHE A 374 -12.73 -25.90 -0.37
N ASN A 375 -11.48 -25.43 -0.40
CA ASN A 375 -10.34 -26.22 -0.88
C ASN A 375 -9.21 -26.31 0.16
N PRO A 376 -9.16 -27.37 0.97
CA PRO A 376 -8.13 -27.54 1.99
C PRO A 376 -6.74 -27.85 1.40
N SER A 377 -6.66 -28.32 0.14
CA SER A 377 -5.37 -28.66 -0.49
C SER A 377 -4.60 -27.44 -1.02
N LYS A 378 -5.20 -26.23 -0.95
CA LYS A 378 -4.59 -24.97 -1.40
C LYS A 378 -4.70 -23.91 -0.30
N PRO A 379 -4.01 -24.06 0.84
CA PRO A 379 -4.06 -23.06 1.90
C PRO A 379 -3.50 -21.71 1.42
N ILE A 380 -4.07 -20.64 1.95
CA ILE A 380 -3.54 -19.28 1.75
C ILE A 380 -2.43 -19.05 2.79
N THR A 381 -1.23 -18.67 2.33
CA THR A 381 -0.03 -18.57 3.17
C THR A 381 0.42 -17.12 3.42
N THR A 382 -0.51 -16.16 3.30
CA THR A 382 -0.25 -14.71 3.45
C THR A 382 -0.23 -14.25 4.91
N ARG A 383 -0.56 -15.13 5.86
CA ARG A 383 -0.55 -14.89 7.31
C ARG A 383 0.05 -16.09 8.03
N ARG A 384 1.05 -15.84 8.87
CA ARG A 384 1.79 -16.90 9.57
C ARG A 384 2.28 -16.50 10.96
N ALA A 385 2.14 -15.24 11.35
CA ALA A 385 2.64 -14.74 12.62
C ALA A 385 1.98 -15.42 13.84
N ASN A 386 2.78 -15.69 14.87
CA ASN A 386 2.32 -16.21 16.15
C ASN A 386 2.48 -15.15 17.25
N PRO A 387 1.38 -14.60 17.80
CA PRO A 387 1.44 -13.52 18.80
C PRO A 387 2.11 -13.96 20.11
N THR A 388 2.11 -15.26 20.44
CA THR A 388 2.81 -15.78 21.63
C THR A 388 4.32 -15.63 21.51
N VAL A 389 4.87 -15.85 20.31
CA VAL A 389 6.31 -15.70 20.04
C VAL A 389 6.74 -14.24 20.19
N ILE A 390 5.89 -13.30 19.78
CA ILE A 390 6.14 -11.86 19.93
C ILE A 390 6.14 -11.44 21.39
N ARG A 391 5.20 -11.96 22.19
CA ARG A 391 5.19 -11.72 23.64
C ARG A 391 6.48 -12.22 24.29
N GLN A 392 6.89 -13.43 23.94
CA GLN A 392 8.15 -14.01 24.43
C GLN A 392 9.37 -13.18 24.01
N LEU A 393 9.40 -12.64 22.78
CA LEU A 393 10.45 -11.74 22.34
C LEU A 393 10.53 -10.49 23.23
N VAL A 394 9.40 -9.88 23.59
CA VAL A 394 9.37 -8.71 24.49
C VAL A 394 9.90 -9.07 25.87
N ASP A 395 9.53 -10.22 26.41
CA ASP A 395 10.01 -10.70 27.71
C ASP A 395 11.54 -10.93 27.68
N ASP A 396 12.04 -11.54 26.62
CA ASP A 396 13.48 -11.81 26.44
C ASP A 396 14.30 -10.53 26.20
N MET A 397 13.75 -9.54 25.50
CA MET A 397 14.35 -8.21 25.39
C MET A 397 14.44 -7.56 26.78
N ASN A 398 13.38 -7.67 27.57
CA ASN A 398 13.34 -7.10 28.92
C ASN A 398 14.27 -7.81 29.91
N ALA A 399 14.52 -9.11 29.72
CA ALA A 399 15.49 -9.90 30.47
C ALA A 399 16.96 -9.66 30.02
N GLY A 400 17.18 -8.98 28.89
CA GLY A 400 18.52 -8.74 28.34
C GLY A 400 19.12 -9.91 27.56
N ASN A 401 18.28 -10.87 27.16
CA ASN A 401 18.68 -12.06 26.39
C ASN A 401 18.86 -11.76 24.89
N VAL A 402 18.31 -10.64 24.41
CA VAL A 402 18.41 -10.20 23.01
C VAL A 402 19.55 -9.19 22.86
N GLY A 403 20.53 -9.52 22.03
CA GLY A 403 21.71 -8.71 21.78
C GLY A 403 21.54 -7.77 20.58
N VAL A 404 20.87 -8.26 19.54
CA VAL A 404 20.61 -7.54 18.29
C VAL A 404 19.15 -7.75 17.89
N LEU A 405 18.45 -6.67 17.53
CA LEU A 405 17.11 -6.71 16.96
C LEU A 405 17.11 -6.00 15.60
N LEU A 406 16.92 -6.77 14.53
CA LEU A 406 16.73 -6.25 13.17
C LEU A 406 15.23 -6.27 12.87
N MET A 407 14.69 -5.15 12.43
CA MET A 407 13.27 -5.00 12.10
C MET A 407 13.15 -4.59 10.64
N SER A 408 12.29 -5.24 9.87
CA SER A 408 12.04 -4.86 8.48
C SER A 408 10.56 -4.71 8.21
N SER A 409 10.16 -3.54 7.75
CA SER A 409 8.77 -3.22 7.40
C SER A 409 7.75 -3.53 8.52
N VAL A 410 8.16 -3.36 9.78
CA VAL A 410 7.31 -3.48 10.97
C VAL A 410 7.41 -2.23 11.82
N ASN A 411 6.32 -1.88 12.51
CA ASN A 411 6.27 -0.77 13.46
C ASN A 411 5.66 -1.20 14.81
N PRO A 412 6.34 -2.05 15.59
CA PRO A 412 5.78 -2.62 16.81
C PRO A 412 5.52 -1.58 17.91
N VAL A 413 6.26 -0.46 17.93
CA VAL A 413 6.03 0.63 18.89
C VAL A 413 4.65 1.25 18.70
N TYR A 414 4.18 1.36 17.45
CA TYR A 414 2.83 1.84 17.15
C TYR A 414 1.76 0.75 17.35
N SER A 415 2.03 -0.46 16.87
CA SER A 415 0.98 -1.47 16.63
C SER A 415 0.82 -2.51 17.73
N LEU A 416 1.80 -2.69 18.64
CA LEU A 416 1.66 -3.62 19.75
C LEU A 416 0.73 -3.08 20.85
N PRO A 417 -0.19 -3.91 21.39
CA PRO A 417 -1.01 -3.53 22.54
C PRO A 417 -0.18 -3.17 23.79
N ASN A 418 0.98 -3.81 23.95
CA ASN A 418 1.93 -3.59 25.04
C ASN A 418 3.19 -2.84 24.59
N SER A 419 3.03 -1.83 23.74
CA SER A 419 4.15 -1.06 23.15
C SER A 419 5.12 -0.46 24.18
N LYS A 420 4.65 -0.11 25.39
CA LYS A 420 5.50 0.38 26.48
C LYS A 420 6.53 -0.66 26.92
N ASP A 421 6.14 -1.92 27.01
CA ASP A 421 7.03 -3.01 27.41
C ASP A 421 8.02 -3.33 26.28
N PHE A 422 7.57 -3.23 25.03
CA PHE A 422 8.44 -3.35 23.86
C PHE A 422 9.51 -2.25 23.85
N LEU A 423 9.12 -0.99 24.10
CA LEU A 423 10.07 0.14 24.20
C LEU A 423 11.09 -0.06 25.33
N SER A 424 10.64 -0.47 26.52
CA SER A 424 11.55 -0.77 27.63
C SER A 424 12.52 -1.90 27.29
N GLY A 425 12.05 -2.92 26.58
CA GLY A 425 12.89 -3.98 26.05
C GLY A 425 13.89 -3.46 25.03
N LEU A 426 13.47 -2.60 24.10
CA LEU A 426 14.29 -2.05 23.03
C LEU A 426 15.48 -1.25 23.57
N GLU A 427 15.29 -0.50 24.66
CA GLU A 427 16.36 0.23 25.35
C GLU A 427 17.45 -0.70 25.95
N LYS A 428 17.10 -1.96 26.24
CA LYS A 428 18.03 -2.97 26.79
C LYS A 428 18.74 -3.78 25.71
N VAL A 429 18.24 -3.76 24.48
CA VAL A 429 18.88 -4.43 23.34
C VAL A 429 20.17 -3.67 22.99
N GLY A 430 21.27 -4.41 22.79
CA GLY A 430 22.58 -3.80 22.54
C GLY A 430 22.66 -3.03 21.22
N PHE A 431 21.90 -3.47 20.22
CA PHE A 431 21.80 -2.82 18.91
C PHE A 431 20.43 -3.10 18.28
N SER A 432 19.77 -2.04 17.79
CA SER A 432 18.55 -2.15 17.00
C SER A 432 18.71 -1.46 15.64
N LEU A 433 18.15 -2.07 14.60
CA LEU A 433 18.09 -1.50 13.25
C LEU A 433 16.69 -1.70 12.68
N THR A 434 16.12 -0.64 12.12
CA THR A 434 14.83 -0.68 11.42
C THR A 434 15.04 -0.37 9.94
N LEU A 435 14.68 -1.31 9.08
CA LEU A 435 14.58 -1.15 7.64
C LEU A 435 13.16 -0.67 7.31
N GLY A 436 13.01 0.65 7.19
CA GLY A 436 11.74 1.31 6.89
C GLY A 436 11.90 2.31 5.75
N LEU A 437 10.79 2.65 5.09
CA LEU A 437 10.79 3.63 4.01
C LEU A 437 10.73 5.08 4.51
N ARG A 438 10.24 5.31 5.74
CA ARG A 438 9.92 6.62 6.31
C ARG A 438 10.17 6.64 7.82
N PRO A 439 10.35 7.83 8.42
CA PRO A 439 10.33 7.96 9.87
C PRO A 439 8.95 7.59 10.43
N ASP A 440 8.93 6.61 11.33
CA ASP A 440 7.79 6.17 12.14
C ASP A 440 8.15 6.09 13.63
N GLU A 441 7.22 5.62 14.47
CA GLU A 441 7.38 5.47 15.91
C GLU A 441 8.52 4.53 16.32
N THR A 442 8.86 3.54 15.50
CA THR A 442 9.93 2.56 15.77
C THR A 442 11.30 3.04 15.30
N THR A 443 11.35 3.92 14.27
CA THR A 443 12.61 4.49 13.75
C THR A 443 13.18 5.66 14.56
N LYS A 444 12.37 6.25 15.45
CA LYS A 444 12.78 7.35 16.35
C LYS A 444 13.52 6.82 17.55
#